data_AF-A0A8R1ED32-F1
#
_entry.id   AF-A0A8R1ED32-F1
#
_cell.length_a   1.000
_cell.length_b   1.000
_cell.length_c   1.000
_cell.angle_alpha   90.00
_cell.angle_beta   90.00
_cell.angle_gamma   90.00
#
_symmetry.space_group_name_H-M   'P 1'
#
loop_
_entity.id
_entity.type
_entity.pdbx_description
1 polymer ?
#
loop_
_entity_poly.entity_id
_entity_poly.type
_entity_poly.pdbx_seq_one_letter_code
_entity_poly.pdbx_strand_id
1 'polypeptide(L)'
;SLIEWVFGVKLRVTGDLIDRNEPAILLMNHRTRLDWLFSWNALYKMDPWLLTTEKISLKAPLRKIPGGGWAMSCGSYIFLDRNFEKDKPILERIVKYFSGSEKNYQILLFAEGTDKGERATRLSNEFAEKHGLPKYEYVLHPRTTGFRYLLDLMKKENYIKNVYDLTIAYSGTIVDTEKKLLCGNFPD
;
A
#
# COMPACT_ATOMS: atom_id res chain seq x y z
N SER A 1 -16.82 -5.75 10.58
CA SER A 1 -15.58 -6.42 10.99
C SER A 1 -15.31 -6.18 12.48
N LEU A 2 -14.29 -6.80 13.08
CA LEU A 2 -13.89 -6.58 14.48
C LEU A 2 -13.70 -5.08 14.78
N ILE A 3 -13.21 -4.30 13.80
CA ILE A 3 -12.98 -2.86 13.96
C ILE A 3 -14.30 -2.08 14.12
N GLU A 4 -15.36 -2.48 13.43
CA GLU A 4 -16.67 -1.82 13.52
C GLU A 4 -17.36 -2.16 14.84
N TRP A 5 -17.23 -3.41 15.30
CA TRP A 5 -17.88 -3.88 16.53
C TRP A 5 -17.16 -3.48 17.82
N VAL A 6 -15.83 -3.57 17.83
CA VAL A 6 -15.03 -3.33 19.05
C VAL A 6 -14.66 -1.86 19.17
N PHE A 7 -14.46 -1.16 18.06
CA PHE A 7 -13.92 0.20 18.06
C PHE A 7 -14.87 1.25 17.49
N GLY A 8 -16.09 0.86 17.09
CA GLY A 8 -17.13 1.78 16.62
C GLY A 8 -16.86 2.46 15.29
N VAL A 9 -15.77 2.08 14.59
CA VAL A 9 -15.37 2.67 13.31
C VAL A 9 -16.40 2.34 12.23
N LYS A 10 -16.85 3.33 11.46
CA LYS A 10 -17.76 3.09 10.33
C LYS A 10 -17.01 3.01 9.00
N LEU A 11 -16.75 1.81 8.51
CA LEU A 11 -16.07 1.62 7.23
C LEU A 11 -17.05 1.68 6.04
N ARG A 12 -16.80 2.58 5.10
CA ARG A 12 -17.52 2.67 3.82
C ARG A 12 -16.58 2.35 2.67
N VAL A 13 -17.05 1.52 1.74
CA VAL A 13 -16.34 1.14 0.52
C VAL A 13 -17.26 1.45 -0.66
N THR A 14 -16.74 2.15 -1.66
CA THR A 14 -17.47 2.58 -2.86
C THR A 14 -16.56 2.50 -4.08
N GLY A 15 -17.12 2.38 -5.27
CA GLY A 15 -16.39 2.25 -6.52
C GLY A 15 -16.30 0.80 -7.00
N ASP A 16 -15.37 0.54 -7.91
CA ASP A 16 -15.15 -0.79 -8.48
C ASP A 16 -14.57 -1.74 -7.43
N LEU A 17 -15.02 -3.00 -7.47
CA LEU A 17 -14.48 -4.06 -6.63
C LEU A 17 -13.20 -4.62 -7.26
N ILE A 18 -12.23 -4.96 -6.42
CA ILE A 18 -10.98 -5.58 -6.88
C ILE A 18 -11.25 -7.04 -7.24
N ASP A 19 -11.00 -7.42 -8.50
CA ASP A 19 -11.07 -8.80 -8.93
C ASP A 19 -9.85 -9.59 -8.42
N ARG A 20 -10.09 -10.52 -7.48
CA ARG A 20 -9.05 -11.41 -6.93
C ARG A 20 -8.49 -12.40 -7.95
N ASN A 21 -9.23 -12.69 -9.02
CA ASN A 21 -8.86 -13.72 -10.00
C ASN A 21 -7.93 -13.16 -11.08
N GLU A 22 -7.58 -11.88 -11.02
CA GLU A 22 -6.73 -11.22 -12.00
C GLU A 22 -5.54 -10.55 -11.33
N PRO A 23 -4.31 -10.65 -11.90
CA PRO A 23 -3.16 -9.96 -11.36
C PRO A 23 -3.33 -8.45 -11.52
N ALA A 24 -3.05 -7.70 -10.45
CA ALA A 24 -3.28 -6.26 -10.45
C ALA A 24 -2.23 -5.49 -9.65
N ILE A 25 -2.10 -4.20 -9.95
CA ILE A 25 -1.42 -3.24 -9.08
C ILE A 25 -2.49 -2.39 -8.39
N LEU A 26 -2.37 -2.28 -7.08
CA LEU A 26 -3.16 -1.42 -6.21
C LEU A 26 -2.32 -0.18 -5.90
N LEU A 27 -2.74 1.00 -6.35
CA LEU A 27 -2.09 2.27 -6.04
C LEU A 27 -2.90 2.99 -4.96
N MET A 28 -2.31 3.22 -3.80
CA MET A 28 -3.00 3.88 -2.69
C MET A 28 -2.28 5.13 -2.20
N ASN A 29 -3.02 6.15 -1.77
CA ASN A 29 -2.46 7.27 -1.01
C ASN A 29 -1.93 6.80 0.36
N HIS A 30 -1.03 7.58 0.97
CA HIS A 30 -0.37 7.21 2.23
C HIS A 30 -0.44 8.33 3.28
N ARG A 31 -1.59 8.44 3.93
CA ARG A 31 -1.85 9.41 4.99
C ARG A 31 -1.17 9.04 6.30
N THR A 32 -1.21 7.77 6.69
CA THR A 32 -0.77 7.29 8.01
C THR A 32 -0.02 5.97 7.92
N ARG A 33 0.75 5.63 8.96
CA ARG A 33 1.42 4.34 9.05
C ARG A 33 0.45 3.15 9.17
N LEU A 34 -0.80 3.41 9.51
CA LEU A 34 -1.83 2.40 9.71
C LEU A 34 -2.71 2.18 8.47
N ASP A 35 -2.46 2.89 7.36
CA ASP A 35 -3.31 2.80 6.16
C ASP A 35 -3.47 1.37 5.65
N TRP A 36 -2.43 0.53 5.77
CA TRP A 36 -2.50 -0.89 5.39
C TRP A 36 -3.48 -1.71 6.25
N LEU A 37 -3.64 -1.36 7.52
CA LEU A 37 -4.57 -2.04 8.42
C LEU A 37 -6.01 -1.73 8.03
N PHE A 38 -6.27 -0.47 7.70
CA PHE A 38 -7.59 -0.05 7.24
C PHE A 38 -7.89 -0.56 5.82
N SER A 39 -6.89 -0.61 4.93
CA SER A 39 -7.06 -1.18 3.60
C SER A 39 -7.44 -2.66 3.67
N TRP A 40 -6.86 -3.46 4.58
CA TRP A 40 -7.29 -4.85 4.79
C TRP A 40 -8.76 -4.97 5.21
N ASN A 41 -9.30 -4.04 6.01
CA ASN A 41 -10.72 -4.06 6.32
C ASN A 41 -11.58 -3.76 5.08
N ALA A 42 -11.12 -2.85 4.21
CA ALA A 42 -11.79 -2.57 2.95
C ALA A 42 -11.75 -3.79 2.01
N LEU A 43 -10.59 -4.43 1.85
CA LEU A 43 -10.43 -5.65 1.06
C LEU A 43 -11.34 -6.76 1.58
N TYR A 44 -11.39 -6.98 2.90
CA TYR A 44 -12.28 -7.99 3.49
C TYR A 44 -13.75 -7.74 3.19
N LYS A 45 -14.17 -6.47 3.14
CA LYS A 45 -15.55 -6.08 2.82
C LYS A 45 -15.87 -6.25 1.33
N MET A 46 -14.87 -6.12 0.45
CA MET A 46 -15.00 -6.39 -0.99
C MET A 46 -15.04 -7.90 -1.25
N ASP A 47 -14.01 -8.62 -0.80
CA ASP A 47 -13.86 -10.07 -0.87
C ASP A 47 -12.84 -10.54 0.20
N PRO A 48 -13.26 -11.33 1.22
CA PRO A 48 -12.36 -11.84 2.27
C PRO A 48 -11.10 -12.53 1.77
N TRP A 49 -11.13 -13.15 0.59
CA TRP A 49 -10.00 -13.88 0.03
C TRP A 49 -8.90 -12.97 -0.50
N LEU A 50 -9.19 -11.69 -0.78
CA LEU A 50 -8.17 -10.71 -1.14
C LEU A 50 -7.09 -10.58 -0.06
N LEU A 51 -7.40 -10.85 1.21
CA LEU A 51 -6.39 -10.87 2.29
C LEU A 51 -5.31 -11.95 2.11
N THR A 52 -5.57 -12.97 1.29
CA THR A 52 -4.63 -14.07 1.03
C THR A 52 -3.76 -13.83 -0.20
N THR A 53 -4.28 -13.05 -1.17
CA THR A 53 -3.64 -12.75 -2.46
C THR A 53 -3.03 -11.36 -2.53
N GLU A 54 -3.40 -10.45 -1.63
CA GLU A 54 -2.79 -9.14 -1.55
C GLU A 54 -1.34 -9.21 -1.06
N LYS A 55 -0.47 -8.38 -1.66
CA LYS A 55 0.96 -8.27 -1.36
C LYS A 55 1.38 -6.81 -1.24
N ILE A 56 1.72 -6.39 -0.03
CA ILE A 56 2.16 -5.02 0.25
C ILE A 56 3.65 -4.85 -0.04
N SER A 57 4.01 -3.71 -0.63
CA SER A 57 5.39 -3.21 -0.62
C SER A 57 5.77 -2.61 0.74
N LEU A 58 6.76 -3.23 1.39
CA LEU A 58 7.17 -2.96 2.76
C LEU A 58 8.61 -2.46 2.83
N LYS A 59 8.94 -1.73 3.90
CA LYS A 59 10.33 -1.35 4.20
C LYS A 59 11.14 -2.60 4.54
N ALA A 60 12.29 -2.79 3.91
CA ALA A 60 13.15 -3.96 4.11
C ALA A 60 13.51 -4.26 5.58
N PRO A 61 13.73 -3.28 6.47
CA PRO A 61 13.96 -3.55 7.89
C PRO A 61 12.82 -4.31 8.59
N LEU A 62 11.56 -4.17 8.13
CA LEU A 62 10.40 -4.85 8.73
C LEU A 62 10.52 -6.38 8.64
N ARG A 63 11.27 -6.91 7.67
CA ARG A 63 11.56 -8.34 7.54
C ARG A 63 12.20 -8.95 8.80
N LYS A 64 12.92 -8.14 9.58
CA LYS A 64 13.64 -8.60 10.77
C LYS A 64 12.76 -8.68 12.02
N ILE A 65 11.54 -8.16 11.97
CA ILE A 65 10.61 -8.14 13.12
C ILE A 65 10.09 -9.57 13.37
N PRO A 66 10.33 -10.15 14.56
CA PRO A 66 9.81 -11.48 14.90
C PRO A 66 8.28 -11.53 14.82
N GLY A 67 7.75 -12.68 14.38
CA GLY A 67 6.31 -12.82 14.14
C GLY A 67 5.90 -12.16 12.83
N GLY A 68 5.48 -10.88 12.88
CA GLY A 68 4.90 -10.19 11.72
C GLY A 68 5.82 -10.11 10.49
N GLY A 69 7.08 -9.72 10.68
CA GLY A 69 8.05 -9.63 9.59
C GLY A 69 8.38 -10.99 8.96
N TRP A 70 8.45 -12.03 9.79
CA TRP A 70 8.69 -13.40 9.34
C TRP A 70 7.48 -13.97 8.60
N ALA A 71 6.27 -13.77 9.13
CA ALA A 71 5.03 -14.19 8.49
C ALA A 71 4.87 -13.54 7.11
N MET A 72 5.12 -12.23 7.00
CA MET A 72 5.10 -11.51 5.72
C MET A 72 6.18 -12.02 4.75
N SER A 73 7.34 -12.43 5.26
CA SER A 73 8.40 -13.05 4.45
C SER A 73 7.98 -14.41 3.89
N CYS A 74 7.38 -15.27 4.73
CA CYS A 74 6.82 -16.54 4.28
C CYS A 74 5.64 -16.35 3.31
N GLY A 75 4.88 -15.27 3.46
CA GLY A 75 3.79 -14.89 2.58
C GLY A 75 4.22 -14.19 1.28
N SER A 76 5.53 -14.13 0.99
CA SER A 76 6.11 -13.49 -0.20
C SER A 76 5.73 -12.01 -0.38
N TYR A 77 5.65 -11.25 0.71
CA TYR A 77 5.52 -9.79 0.64
C TYR A 77 6.80 -9.14 0.08
N ILE A 78 6.67 -7.93 -0.45
CA ILE A 78 7.74 -7.27 -1.20
C ILE A 78 8.51 -6.34 -0.26
N PHE A 79 9.70 -6.74 0.16
CA PHE A 79 10.57 -5.93 1.03
C PHE A 79 11.56 -5.10 0.20
N LEU A 80 11.48 -3.77 0.31
CA LEU A 80 12.27 -2.80 -0.47
C LEU A 80 13.14 -1.90 0.41
N ASP A 81 14.36 -1.61 -0.05
CA ASP A 81 15.38 -0.81 0.63
C ASP A 81 15.23 0.70 0.39
N ARG A 82 14.23 1.14 -0.37
CA ARG A 82 14.06 2.53 -0.84
C ARG A 82 15.28 2.99 -1.65
N ASN A 83 15.89 2.06 -2.36
CA ASN A 83 17.02 2.30 -3.24
C ASN A 83 16.76 1.55 -4.54
N PHE A 84 16.46 2.30 -5.60
CA PHE A 84 15.99 1.72 -6.86
C PHE A 84 16.95 0.67 -7.43
N GLU A 85 18.27 0.91 -7.42
CA GLU A 85 19.23 -0.04 -7.96
C GLU A 85 19.31 -1.35 -7.17
N LYS A 86 19.13 -1.29 -5.84
CA LYS A 86 19.03 -2.51 -5.00
C LYS A 86 17.69 -3.21 -5.14
N ASP A 87 16.63 -2.45 -5.36
CA ASP A 87 15.25 -2.92 -5.40
C ASP A 87 14.90 -3.59 -6.74
N LYS A 88 15.54 -3.19 -7.85
CA LYS A 88 15.36 -3.80 -9.18
C LYS A 88 15.42 -5.33 -9.19
N PRO A 89 16.52 -5.98 -8.78
CA PRO A 89 16.60 -7.44 -8.81
C PRO A 89 15.61 -8.13 -7.87
N ILE A 90 15.15 -7.44 -6.81
CA ILE A 90 14.12 -7.96 -5.91
C ILE A 90 12.77 -7.99 -6.63
N LEU A 91 12.41 -6.90 -7.31
CA LEU A 91 11.17 -6.78 -8.08
C LEU A 91 11.15 -7.76 -9.26
N GLU A 92 12.25 -7.92 -9.98
CA GLU A 92 12.36 -8.91 -11.06
C GLU A 92 12.10 -10.33 -10.56
N ARG A 93 12.76 -10.72 -9.46
CA ARG A 93 12.58 -12.05 -8.87
C ARG A 93 11.15 -12.28 -8.38
N ILE A 94 10.53 -11.29 -7.73
CA ILE A 94 9.20 -11.47 -7.16
C ILE A 94 8.13 -11.51 -8.24
N VAL A 95 8.22 -10.66 -9.28
CA VAL A 95 7.28 -10.69 -10.40
C VAL A 95 7.38 -12.01 -11.15
N LYS A 96 8.60 -12.49 -11.41
CA LYS A 96 8.81 -13.81 -12.02
C LYS A 96 8.27 -14.96 -11.18
N TYR A 97 8.40 -14.87 -9.85
CA TYR A 97 7.82 -15.86 -8.94
C TYR A 97 6.29 -15.83 -8.97
N PHE A 98 5.69 -14.64 -8.99
CA PHE A 98 4.25 -14.46 -9.06
C PHE A 98 3.67 -14.93 -10.40
N SER A 99 4.29 -14.56 -11.53
CA SER A 99 3.87 -14.98 -12.86
C SER A 99 4.00 -16.49 -13.09
N GLY A 100 5.03 -17.10 -12.50
CA GLY A 100 5.22 -18.55 -12.52
C GLY A 100 4.37 -19.31 -11.50
N SER A 101 3.61 -18.62 -10.65
CA SER A 101 2.69 -19.26 -9.72
C SER A 101 1.31 -19.40 -10.34
N GLU A 102 0.57 -20.46 -10.00
CA GLU A 102 -0.83 -20.63 -10.42
C GLU A 102 -1.81 -19.70 -9.65
N LYS A 103 -1.32 -18.58 -9.13
CA LYS A 103 -2.08 -17.63 -8.31
C LYS A 103 -2.02 -16.23 -8.89
N ASN A 104 -3.09 -15.48 -8.67
CA ASN A 104 -3.21 -14.08 -9.07
C ASN A 104 -3.07 -13.20 -7.83
N TYR A 105 -2.06 -12.32 -7.86
CA TYR A 105 -1.73 -11.44 -6.74
C TYR A 105 -2.07 -9.99 -7.07
N GLN A 106 -2.53 -9.27 -6.05
CA GLN A 106 -2.81 -7.83 -6.11
C GLN A 106 -1.72 -7.11 -5.30
N ILE A 107 -0.85 -6.36 -5.99
CA ILE A 107 0.34 -5.77 -5.38
C ILE A 107 0.05 -4.34 -4.94
N LEU A 108 0.12 -4.05 -3.64
CA LEU A 108 -0.10 -2.73 -3.07
C LEU A 108 1.17 -1.87 -3.05
N LEU A 109 1.10 -0.74 -3.74
CA LEU A 109 2.06 0.35 -3.71
C LEU A 109 1.43 1.61 -3.12
N PHE A 110 2.19 2.28 -2.24
CA PHE A 110 1.85 3.61 -1.77
C PHE A 110 2.42 4.65 -2.74
N ALA A 111 1.56 5.39 -3.44
CA ALA A 111 1.95 6.32 -4.51
C ALA A 111 2.95 7.40 -4.01
N GLU A 112 2.83 7.80 -2.75
CA GLU A 112 3.63 8.83 -2.11
C GLU A 112 5.03 8.33 -1.65
N GLY A 113 5.20 7.01 -1.50
CA GLY A 113 6.43 6.37 -1.03
C GLY A 113 6.76 6.57 0.47
N THR A 114 6.03 7.44 1.16
CA THR A 114 6.12 7.68 2.60
C THR A 114 4.81 8.26 3.13
N ASP A 115 4.57 8.09 4.43
CA ASP A 115 3.44 8.67 5.13
C ASP A 115 3.51 10.21 5.15
N LYS A 116 2.35 10.87 5.09
CA LYS A 116 2.21 12.33 5.08
C LYS A 116 2.47 13.00 6.44
N GLY A 117 3.68 12.84 6.97
CA GLY A 117 4.16 13.62 8.11
C GLY A 117 4.54 15.06 7.74
N GLU A 118 4.81 15.90 8.74
CA GLU A 118 5.22 17.30 8.55
C GLU A 118 6.44 17.43 7.65
N ARG A 119 7.50 16.63 7.92
CA ARG A 119 8.71 16.61 7.11
C ARG A 119 8.44 16.24 5.65
N ALA A 120 7.63 15.21 5.41
CA ALA A 120 7.33 14.76 4.07
C ALA A 120 6.49 15.79 3.30
N THR A 121 5.53 16.42 3.98
CA THR A 121 4.73 17.53 3.44
C THR A 121 5.61 18.71 3.04
N ARG A 122 6.54 19.13 3.90
CA ARG A 122 7.47 20.21 3.59
C ARG A 122 8.30 19.90 2.34
N LEU A 123 8.91 18.71 2.27
CA LEU A 123 9.71 18.30 1.11
C LEU A 123 8.88 18.21 -0.19
N SER A 124 7.62 17.78 -0.09
CA SER A 124 6.70 17.76 -1.23
C SER A 124 6.33 19.17 -1.69
N ASN A 125 6.13 20.10 -0.78
CA ASN A 125 5.85 21.51 -1.11
C ASN A 125 7.06 22.21 -1.73
N GLU A 126 8.26 21.98 -1.20
CA GLU A 126 9.52 22.49 -1.78
C GLU A 126 9.73 21.95 -3.21
N PHE A 127 9.43 20.66 -3.42
CA PHE A 127 9.43 20.07 -4.76
C PHE A 127 8.41 20.75 -5.68
N ALA A 128 7.20 21.00 -5.18
CA ALA A 128 6.14 21.63 -5.96
C ALA A 128 6.52 23.05 -6.40
N GLU A 129 7.01 23.88 -5.47
CA GLU A 129 7.47 25.25 -5.74
C GLU A 129 8.58 25.28 -6.79
N LYS A 130 9.59 24.41 -6.65
CA LYS A 130 10.72 24.35 -7.58
C LYS A 130 10.30 24.00 -9.01
N HIS A 131 9.22 23.26 -9.20
CA HIS A 131 8.75 22.80 -10.51
C HIS A 131 7.47 23.50 -10.99
N GLY A 132 7.01 24.54 -10.29
CA GLY A 132 5.77 25.25 -10.64
C GLY A 132 4.51 24.39 -10.54
N LEU A 133 4.50 23.39 -9.65
CA LEU A 133 3.38 22.48 -9.43
C LEU A 133 2.49 22.96 -8.27
N PRO A 134 1.20 22.56 -8.24
CA PRO A 134 0.33 22.85 -7.12
C PRO A 134 0.82 22.17 -5.82
N LYS A 135 0.53 22.82 -4.69
CA LYS A 135 0.69 22.21 -3.36
C LYS A 135 -0.59 21.46 -3.01
N TYR A 136 -0.43 20.23 -2.55
CA TYR A 136 -1.56 19.38 -2.16
C TYR A 136 -1.76 19.40 -0.64
N GLU A 137 -3.03 19.46 -0.24
CA GLU A 137 -3.42 19.48 1.17
C GLU A 137 -3.47 18.06 1.75
N TYR A 138 -4.06 17.12 1.01
CA TYR A 138 -4.37 15.78 1.51
C TYR A 138 -3.37 14.70 1.11
N VAL A 139 -2.59 14.90 0.05
CA VAL A 139 -1.62 13.91 -0.46
C VAL A 139 -0.25 14.56 -0.68
N LEU A 140 0.78 13.75 -0.88
CA LEU A 140 2.09 14.19 -1.37
C LEU A 140 2.19 14.00 -2.89
N HIS A 141 3.17 14.67 -3.52
CA HIS A 141 3.51 14.39 -4.92
C HIS A 141 4.03 12.95 -5.07
N PRO A 142 3.54 12.18 -6.06
CA PRO A 142 3.82 10.76 -6.16
C PRO A 142 5.27 10.47 -6.59
N ARG A 143 5.76 9.30 -6.21
CA ARG A 143 7.05 8.74 -6.65
C ARG A 143 6.79 7.64 -7.69
N THR A 144 7.02 7.96 -8.96
CA THR A 144 6.55 7.12 -10.08
C THR A 144 7.54 6.04 -10.52
N THR A 145 8.83 6.15 -10.17
CA THR A 145 9.89 5.26 -10.67
C THR A 145 9.61 3.78 -10.36
N GLY A 146 9.30 3.46 -9.11
CA GLY A 146 9.04 2.08 -8.68
C GLY A 146 7.78 1.50 -9.30
N PHE A 147 6.69 2.30 -9.35
CA PHE A 147 5.45 1.91 -10.00
C PHE A 147 5.64 1.60 -11.49
N ARG A 148 6.28 2.52 -12.23
CA ARG A 148 6.53 2.35 -13.66
C ARG A 148 7.34 1.08 -13.92
N TYR A 149 8.41 0.89 -13.17
CA TYR A 149 9.26 -0.29 -13.33
C TYR A 149 8.53 -1.59 -13.00
N LEU A 150 7.75 -1.64 -11.92
CA LEU A 150 6.92 -2.80 -11.59
C LEU A 150 5.89 -3.11 -12.69
N LEU A 151 5.19 -2.07 -13.19
CA LEU A 151 4.22 -2.22 -14.26
C LEU A 151 4.87 -2.77 -15.54
N ASP A 152 6.03 -2.25 -15.92
CA ASP A 152 6.77 -2.70 -17.09
C ASP A 152 7.23 -4.17 -16.94
N LEU A 153 7.68 -4.57 -15.74
CA LEU A 153 8.01 -5.97 -15.44
C LEU A 153 6.79 -6.88 -15.53
N MET A 154 5.67 -6.51 -14.91
CA MET A 154 4.47 -7.35 -14.93
C MET A 154 3.89 -7.47 -16.35
N LYS A 155 3.97 -6.40 -17.17
CA LYS A 155 3.62 -6.47 -18.60
C LYS A 155 4.53 -7.43 -19.37
N LYS A 156 5.85 -7.36 -19.14
CA LYS A 156 6.83 -8.24 -19.80
C LYS A 156 6.56 -9.72 -19.49
N GLU A 157 6.15 -10.04 -18.27
CA GLU A 157 5.80 -11.39 -17.84
C GLU A 157 4.35 -11.77 -18.15
N ASN A 158 3.60 -10.93 -18.90
CA ASN A 158 2.17 -11.11 -19.19
C ASN A 158 1.32 -11.38 -17.93
N TYR A 159 1.67 -10.73 -16.82
CA TYR A 159 1.11 -10.94 -15.48
C TYR A 159 0.52 -9.65 -14.92
N ILE A 160 -0.31 -8.96 -15.70
CA ILE A 160 -1.07 -7.79 -15.24
C ILE A 160 -2.33 -7.64 -16.07
N LYS A 161 -3.45 -7.42 -15.40
CA LYS A 161 -4.73 -7.13 -16.04
C LYS A 161 -5.22 -5.73 -15.71
N ASN A 162 -5.14 -5.33 -14.44
CA ASN A 162 -5.76 -4.12 -13.93
C ASN A 162 -4.79 -3.28 -13.09
N VAL A 163 -4.99 -1.97 -13.10
CA VAL A 163 -4.41 -1.04 -12.13
C VAL A 163 -5.56 -0.34 -11.43
N TYR A 164 -5.67 -0.54 -10.12
CA TYR A 164 -6.72 0.07 -9.30
C TYR A 164 -6.17 1.29 -8.57
N ASP A 165 -6.88 2.40 -8.67
CA ASP A 165 -6.65 3.59 -7.86
C ASP A 165 -7.48 3.50 -6.58
N LEU A 166 -6.82 3.51 -5.44
CA LEU A 166 -7.41 3.35 -4.13
C LEU A 166 -7.16 4.63 -3.33
N THR A 167 -8.24 5.22 -2.84
CA THR A 167 -8.14 6.35 -1.91
C THR A 167 -8.70 5.94 -0.56
N ILE A 168 -7.86 6.03 0.47
CA ILE A 168 -8.29 5.97 1.85
C ILE A 168 -8.41 7.40 2.43
N ALA A 169 -9.54 7.64 3.07
CA ALA A 169 -9.84 8.88 3.77
C ALA A 169 -10.32 8.56 5.19
N TYR A 170 -10.00 9.45 6.12
CA TYR A 170 -10.38 9.34 7.53
C TYR A 170 -11.33 10.48 7.86
N SER A 171 -12.41 10.15 8.58
CA SER A 171 -13.32 11.15 9.12
C SER A 171 -12.87 11.52 10.53
N GLY A 172 -12.89 12.82 10.86
CA GLY A 172 -12.49 13.32 12.18
C GLY A 172 -11.03 13.02 12.55
N THR A 173 -10.82 12.07 13.45
CA THR A 173 -9.52 11.79 14.08
C THR A 173 -8.59 10.99 13.18
N ILE A 174 -7.42 11.55 12.86
CA ILE A 174 -6.34 10.83 12.16
C ILE A 174 -5.49 10.05 13.16
N VAL A 175 -5.53 8.73 13.07
CA VAL A 175 -4.69 7.83 13.89
C VAL A 175 -3.41 7.50 13.13
N ASP A 176 -2.32 8.15 13.52
CA ASP A 176 -1.03 8.09 12.81
C ASP A 176 -0.09 6.97 13.30
N THR A 177 -0.36 6.38 14.47
CA THR A 177 0.53 5.46 15.17
C THR A 177 -0.22 4.34 15.89
N GLU A 178 0.42 3.17 15.97
CA GLU A 178 -0.08 1.98 16.67
C GLU A 178 -0.35 2.26 18.15
N LYS A 179 0.46 3.12 18.78
CA LYS A 179 0.26 3.52 20.17
C LYS A 179 -1.07 4.25 20.38
N LYS A 180 -1.41 5.20 19.49
CA LYS A 180 -2.69 5.92 19.58
C LYS A 180 -3.87 4.98 19.39
N LEU A 181 -3.74 4.01 18.47
CA LEU A 181 -4.72 2.95 18.24
C LEU A 181 -4.93 2.09 19.50
N LEU A 182 -3.85 1.63 20.12
CA LEU A 182 -3.90 0.82 21.36
C LEU A 182 -4.46 1.60 22.56
N CYS A 183 -4.33 2.93 22.56
CA CYS A 183 -4.93 3.81 23.57
C CYS A 183 -6.42 4.11 23.32
N GLY A 184 -7.06 3.46 22.34
CA GLY A 184 -8.48 3.61 22.06
C GLY A 184 -8.83 4.75 21.11
N ASN A 185 -7.85 5.38 20.45
CA ASN A 185 -8.13 6.39 19.43
C ASN A 185 -8.38 5.69 18.10
N PHE A 186 -9.58 5.88 17.57
CA PHE A 186 -9.97 5.36 16.26
C PHE A 186 -10.52 6.48 15.40
N PRO A 187 -10.42 6.37 14.06
CA PRO A 187 -11.18 7.24 13.17
C PRO A 187 -12.68 7.03 13.38
N ASP A 188 -13.45 8.11 13.26
CA ASP A 188 -14.91 8.07 13.40
C ASP A 188 -15.57 7.35 12.21
#